data_AF-A0A5M8RI50-F1
#
_entry.id   AF-A0A5M8RI50-F1
#
_cell.length_a   1.000
_cell.length_b   1.000
_cell.length_c   1.000
_cell.angle_alpha   90.00
_cell.angle_beta   90.00
_cell.angle_gamma   90.00
#
_symmetry.space_group_name_H-M   'P 1'
#
loop_
_entity.id
_entity.type
_entity.pdbx_description
1 polymer ?
#
loop_
_entity_poly.entity_id
_entity_poly.type
_entity_poly.pdbx_seq_one_letter_code
_entity_poly.pdbx_strand_id
1 'polypeptide(L)'
;MNNEEFEKEFDFLIEDPVFQQLEQTLAKQEVKDAEIKPMWIPVVAAALRVLISKVGRSGMKKGWAIARPHVQKALKAPSKYKIDGPGGGGRIIQVRLKSTGKPIFRLDYYPVKSGGSYKLHYHVPPNMKKHHIIF
;
A
#
# COMPACT_ATOMS: atom_id res chain seq x y z
N MET A 1 -7.50 14.02 -8.91
CA MET A 1 -8.07 14.05 -7.56
C MET A 1 -7.16 14.90 -6.71
N ASN A 2 -7.68 15.98 -6.14
CA ASN A 2 -6.92 16.84 -5.22
C ASN A 2 -6.96 16.28 -3.77
N ASN A 3 -6.21 16.87 -2.84
CA ASN A 3 -6.13 16.37 -1.45
C ASN A 3 -7.47 16.48 -0.71
N GLU A 4 -8.23 17.57 -0.92
CA GLU A 4 -9.52 17.76 -0.26
C GLU A 4 -10.57 16.73 -0.70
N GLU A 5 -10.58 16.38 -2.00
CA GLU A 5 -11.37 15.29 -2.56
C GLU A 5 -10.96 13.95 -1.95
N PHE A 6 -9.66 13.72 -1.76
CA PHE A 6 -9.16 12.50 -1.10
C PHE A 6 -9.66 12.42 0.34
N GLU A 7 -9.57 13.52 1.06
CA GLU A 7 -10.00 13.60 2.45
C GLU A 7 -11.49 13.29 2.63
N LYS A 8 -12.33 13.83 1.74
CA LYS A 8 -13.76 13.53 1.73
C LYS A 8 -14.06 12.09 1.31
N GLU A 9 -13.42 11.60 0.25
CA GLU A 9 -13.72 10.29 -0.32
C GLU A 9 -13.10 9.13 0.49
N PHE A 10 -12.04 9.38 1.25
CA PHE A 10 -11.27 8.36 1.99
C PHE A 10 -11.07 8.71 3.47
N ASP A 11 -12.02 9.43 4.08
CA ASP A 11 -12.12 9.69 5.53
C ASP A 11 -11.74 8.47 6.39
N PHE A 12 -12.27 7.29 6.07
CA PHE A 12 -12.06 6.04 6.79
C PHE A 12 -10.60 5.55 6.79
N LEU A 13 -9.79 5.98 5.82
CA LEU A 13 -8.35 5.73 5.83
C LEU A 13 -7.62 6.81 6.61
N ILE A 14 -7.97 8.07 6.41
CA ILE A 14 -7.28 9.19 7.05
C ILE A 14 -7.49 9.18 8.56
N GLU A 15 -8.66 8.76 9.03
CA GLU A 15 -8.98 8.58 10.44
C GLU A 15 -8.39 7.27 11.02
N ASP A 16 -7.92 6.34 10.19
CA ASP A 16 -7.33 5.09 10.67
C ASP A 16 -5.89 5.32 11.15
N PRO A 17 -5.59 5.13 12.45
CA PRO A 17 -4.25 5.38 12.98
C PRO A 17 -3.18 4.47 12.36
N VAL A 18 -3.56 3.28 11.88
CA VAL A 18 -2.62 2.37 11.18
C VAL A 18 -2.25 2.94 9.82
N PHE A 19 -3.19 3.57 9.12
CA PHE A 19 -2.93 4.19 7.82
C PHE A 19 -2.09 5.46 7.98
N GLN A 20 -2.39 6.31 8.96
CA GLN A 20 -1.55 7.49 9.27
C GLN A 20 -0.10 7.08 9.56
N GLN A 21 0.10 6.04 10.37
CA GLN A 21 1.44 5.54 10.69
C GLN A 21 2.13 4.90 9.48
N LEU A 22 1.37 4.24 8.58
CA LEU A 22 1.88 3.74 7.31
C LEU A 22 2.41 4.89 6.45
N GLU A 23 1.62 5.94 6.24
CA GLU A 23 2.03 7.10 5.44
C GLU A 23 3.31 7.74 6.00
N GLN A 24 3.37 7.97 7.31
CA GLN A 24 4.56 8.50 7.97
C GLN A 24 5.78 7.57 7.82
N THR A 25 5.56 6.25 7.90
CA THR A 25 6.65 5.27 7.77
C THR A 25 7.22 5.27 6.35
N LEU A 26 6.35 5.29 5.34
CA LEU A 26 6.77 5.33 3.94
C LEU A 26 7.49 6.64 3.61
N ALA A 27 6.95 7.76 4.09
CA ALA A 27 7.56 9.07 3.92
C ALA A 27 8.96 9.17 4.55
N LYS A 28 9.20 8.53 5.70
CA LYS A 28 10.52 8.45 6.35
C LYS A 28 11.52 7.54 5.63
N GLN A 29 11.05 6.52 4.91
CA GLN A 29 11.93 5.61 4.17
C GLN A 29 12.57 6.32 2.96
N GLU A 30 11.83 7.19 2.27
CA GLU A 30 12.36 7.96 1.13
C GLU A 30 13.55 8.85 1.52
N VAL A 31 13.53 9.44 2.73
CA VAL A 31 14.61 10.31 3.23
C VAL A 31 15.92 9.54 3.46
N LYS A 32 15.85 8.23 3.72
CA LYS A 32 17.05 7.40 3.95
C LYS A 32 17.64 6.82 2.67
N ASP A 33 16.82 6.61 1.65
CA ASP A 33 17.26 6.06 0.36
C ASP A 33 17.71 7.17 -0.62
N ALA A 34 17.40 8.44 -0.35
CA ALA A 34 17.84 9.61 -1.13
C ALA A 34 18.80 10.50 -0.31
N GLU A 35 20.10 10.46 -0.60
CA GLU A 35 21.11 11.37 -0.01
C GLU A 35 20.96 12.85 -0.43
N ILE A 36 19.85 13.27 -1.07
CA ILE A 36 19.64 14.65 -1.53
C ILE A 36 18.19 15.13 -1.33
N LYS A 37 18.06 16.13 -0.45
CA LYS A 37 16.99 17.15 -0.25
C LYS A 37 15.68 16.77 0.49
N PRO A 38 15.21 17.63 1.43
CA PRO A 38 14.00 17.44 2.26
C PRO A 38 12.65 17.55 1.53
N MET A 39 12.62 17.51 0.19
CA MET A 39 11.42 17.75 -0.62
C MET A 39 10.65 16.47 -1.02
N TRP A 40 11.17 15.27 -0.68
CA TRP A 40 10.70 13.98 -1.21
C TRP A 40 9.67 13.25 -0.34
N ILE A 41 9.54 13.60 0.95
CA ILE A 41 8.56 13.04 1.92
C ILE A 41 7.11 12.90 1.38
N PRO A 42 6.59 13.77 0.47
CA PRO A 42 5.22 13.66 -0.04
C PRO A 42 5.00 12.65 -1.19
N VAL A 43 6.05 12.12 -1.84
CA VAL A 43 5.88 11.48 -3.16
C VAL A 43 5.31 10.07 -3.05
N VAL A 44 5.83 9.23 -2.15
CA VAL A 44 5.28 7.86 -1.96
C VAL A 44 3.91 7.88 -1.30
N ALA A 45 3.66 8.82 -0.38
CA ALA A 45 2.33 9.02 0.21
C ALA A 45 1.33 9.50 -0.86
N ALA A 46 1.70 10.47 -1.70
CA ALA A 46 0.85 10.91 -2.82
C ALA A 46 0.60 9.78 -3.83
N ALA A 47 1.62 8.99 -4.18
CA ALA A 47 1.45 7.84 -5.07
C ALA A 47 0.52 6.77 -4.47
N LEU A 48 0.59 6.56 -3.14
CA LEU A 48 -0.30 5.65 -2.42
C LEU A 48 -1.74 6.16 -2.52
N ARG A 49 -1.95 7.46 -2.24
CA ARG A 49 -3.25 8.12 -2.38
C ARG A 49 -3.79 8.05 -3.80
N VAL A 50 -2.97 8.28 -4.82
CA VAL A 50 -3.38 8.17 -6.24
C VAL A 50 -3.84 6.76 -6.60
N LEU A 51 -3.13 5.72 -6.15
CA LEU A 51 -3.56 4.35 -6.41
C LEU A 51 -4.86 4.01 -5.68
N ILE A 52 -5.03 4.51 -4.46
CA ILE A 52 -6.26 4.39 -3.68
C ILE A 52 -7.44 5.06 -4.42
N SER A 53 -7.25 6.26 -4.96
CA SER A 53 -8.27 6.98 -5.74
C SER A 53 -8.76 6.18 -6.95
N LYS A 54 -7.86 5.47 -7.63
CA LYS A 54 -8.22 4.66 -8.81
C LYS A 54 -9.11 3.46 -8.48
N VAL A 55 -9.05 2.98 -7.24
CA VAL A 55 -9.84 1.86 -6.74
C VAL A 55 -11.24 2.33 -6.29
N GLY A 56 -11.36 3.60 -5.90
CA GLY A 56 -12.58 4.20 -5.35
C GLY A 56 -12.88 3.74 -3.92
N ARG A 57 -13.76 4.49 -3.24
CA ARG A 57 -14.12 4.26 -1.82
C ARG A 57 -14.49 2.82 -1.49
N SER A 58 -15.39 2.18 -2.26
CA SER A 58 -15.89 0.83 -1.97
C SER A 58 -14.80 -0.25 -2.10
N GLY A 59 -14.05 -0.21 -3.20
CA GLY A 59 -12.93 -1.14 -3.40
C GLY A 59 -11.88 -0.96 -2.31
N MET A 60 -11.56 0.29 -1.96
CA MET A 60 -10.52 0.55 -0.97
C MET A 60 -10.94 0.20 0.46
N LYS A 61 -12.22 0.35 0.84
CA LYS A 61 -12.71 -0.16 2.14
C LYS A 61 -12.45 -1.67 2.28
N LYS A 62 -12.76 -2.44 1.24
CA LYS A 62 -12.51 -3.90 1.23
C LYS A 62 -11.02 -4.22 1.20
N GLY A 63 -10.24 -3.55 0.34
CA GLY A 63 -8.80 -3.74 0.23
C GLY A 63 -8.07 -3.40 1.53
N TRP A 64 -8.47 -2.31 2.19
CA TRP A 64 -7.87 -1.89 3.46
C TRP A 64 -8.23 -2.83 4.59
N ALA A 65 -9.48 -3.29 4.70
CA ALA A 65 -9.86 -4.27 5.70
C ALA A 65 -8.98 -5.53 5.66
N ILE A 66 -8.58 -5.95 4.45
CA ILE A 66 -7.65 -7.07 4.24
C ILE A 66 -6.20 -6.68 4.57
N ALA A 67 -5.74 -5.53 4.07
CA ALA A 67 -4.35 -5.07 4.23
C ALA A 67 -3.97 -4.65 5.65
N ARG A 68 -4.88 -3.98 6.36
CA ARG A 68 -4.68 -3.35 7.66
C ARG A 68 -4.01 -4.26 8.69
N PRO A 69 -4.46 -5.51 8.96
CA PRO A 69 -3.79 -6.37 9.93
C PRO A 69 -2.34 -6.70 9.55
N HIS A 70 -2.04 -6.86 8.25
CA HIS A 70 -0.67 -7.11 7.78
C HIS A 70 0.23 -5.88 7.96
N VAL A 71 -0.30 -4.70 7.63
CA VAL A 71 0.40 -3.42 7.84
C VAL A 71 0.65 -3.19 9.32
N GLN A 72 -0.38 -3.33 10.15
CA GLN A 72 -0.26 -3.13 11.60
C GLN A 72 0.76 -4.09 12.22
N LYS A 73 0.75 -5.36 11.81
CA LYS A 73 1.75 -6.35 12.25
C LYS A 73 3.18 -5.92 11.90
N ALA A 74 3.38 -5.37 10.70
CA ALA A 74 4.69 -4.90 10.26
C ALA A 74 5.14 -3.64 11.00
N LEU A 75 4.23 -2.68 11.21
CA LEU A 75 4.49 -1.44 11.95
C LEU A 75 4.84 -1.72 13.43
N LYS A 76 4.22 -2.73 14.05
CA LYS A 76 4.52 -3.14 15.43
C LYS A 76 5.83 -3.90 15.58
N ALA A 77 6.40 -4.43 14.51
CA ALA A 77 7.63 -5.22 14.53
C ALA A 77 8.60 -4.82 13.40
N PRO A 78 9.08 -3.55 13.40
CA PRO A 78 9.90 -3.02 12.31
C PRO A 78 11.28 -3.69 12.21
N SER A 79 11.76 -4.38 13.26
CA SER A 79 12.97 -5.20 13.20
C SER A 79 12.79 -6.49 12.39
N LYS A 80 11.55 -7.00 12.28
CA LYS A 80 11.22 -8.26 11.59
C LYS A 80 10.68 -8.05 10.17
N TYR A 81 9.96 -6.95 9.94
CA TYR A 81 9.24 -6.72 8.69
C TYR A 81 9.70 -5.43 8.00
N LYS A 82 9.58 -5.43 6.67
CA LYS A 82 9.68 -4.23 5.82
C LYS A 82 8.33 -4.00 5.15
N ILE A 83 7.93 -2.74 5.08
CA ILE A 83 6.76 -2.31 4.31
C ILE A 83 7.30 -1.58 3.08
N ASP A 84 6.88 -1.99 1.89
CA ASP A 84 7.12 -1.27 0.64
C ASP A 84 5.81 -0.59 0.22
N GLY A 85 5.89 0.67 -0.18
CA GLY A 85 4.77 1.42 -0.73
C GLY A 85 4.53 1.13 -2.23
N PRO A 86 3.90 2.08 -2.94
CA PRO A 86 3.68 2.02 -4.37
C PRO A 86 4.90 1.57 -5.19
N GLY A 87 4.67 0.80 -6.26
CA GLY A 87 5.76 0.36 -7.13
C GLY A 87 5.32 -0.53 -8.29
N GLY A 88 6.30 -1.21 -8.90
CA GLY A 88 6.11 -1.99 -10.13
C GLY A 88 4.98 -3.03 -10.07
N GLY A 89 4.27 -3.18 -11.19
CA GLY A 89 3.14 -4.10 -11.33
C GLY A 89 1.86 -3.64 -10.59
N GLY A 90 1.68 -2.33 -10.43
CA GLY A 90 0.50 -1.76 -9.77
C GLY A 90 0.44 -2.00 -8.26
N ARG A 91 1.60 -2.23 -7.63
CA ARG A 91 1.70 -2.39 -6.17
C ARG A 91 1.15 -1.15 -5.49
N ILE A 92 0.19 -1.35 -4.59
CA ILE A 92 -0.27 -0.35 -3.64
C ILE A 92 0.60 -0.44 -2.39
N ILE A 93 0.65 -1.64 -1.77
CA ILE A 93 1.50 -1.92 -0.62
C ILE A 93 2.01 -3.36 -0.64
N GLN A 94 3.14 -3.61 0.02
CA GLN A 94 3.65 -4.96 0.27
C GLN A 94 4.31 -5.05 1.64
N VAL A 95 4.13 -6.18 2.31
CA VAL A 95 4.83 -6.52 3.55
C VAL A 95 5.75 -7.70 3.30
N ARG A 96 7.02 -7.57 3.72
CA ARG A 96 8.05 -8.60 3.57
C ARG A 96 8.74 -8.93 4.88
N LEU A 97 9.24 -10.15 4.99
CA LEU A 97 10.19 -10.53 6.05
C LEU A 97 11.56 -9.92 5.74
N LYS A 98 12.18 -9.24 6.72
CA LYS A 98 13.54 -8.71 6.56
C LYS A 98 14.59 -9.80 6.43
N SER A 99 14.43 -10.91 7.16
CA SER A 99 15.39 -12.03 7.18
C SER A 99 15.56 -12.71 5.83
N THR A 100 14.51 -12.76 5.01
CA THR A 100 14.50 -13.51 3.75
C THR A 100 14.16 -12.66 2.53
N GLY A 101 13.71 -11.42 2.73
CA GLY A 101 13.17 -10.58 1.67
C GLY A 101 11.86 -11.09 1.06
N LYS A 102 11.28 -12.19 1.56
CA LYS A 102 10.07 -12.80 0.98
C LYS A 102 8.82 -11.99 1.32
N PRO A 103 7.94 -11.73 0.35
CA PRO A 103 6.65 -11.11 0.62
C PRO A 103 5.73 -12.07 1.35
N ILE A 104 5.02 -11.53 2.34
CA ILE A 104 4.01 -12.23 3.15
C ILE A 104 2.61 -11.62 3.00
N PHE A 105 2.52 -10.50 2.29
CA PHE A 105 1.28 -9.88 1.86
C PHE A 105 1.60 -8.84 0.78
N ARG A 106 0.73 -8.73 -0.23
CA ARG A 106 0.82 -7.67 -1.26
C ARG A 106 -0.59 -7.29 -1.69
N LEU A 107 -0.87 -6.00 -1.77
CA LEU A 107 -2.10 -5.43 -2.34
C LEU A 107 -1.75 -4.70 -3.63
N ASP A 108 -2.48 -5.01 -4.70
CA ASP A 108 -2.23 -4.52 -6.06
C ASP A 108 -3.50 -3.96 -6.68
N TYR A 109 -3.33 -2.96 -7.54
CA TYR A 109 -4.32 -2.53 -8.52
C TYR A 109 -3.72 -2.60 -9.92
N TYR A 110 -3.91 -3.75 -10.57
CA TYR A 110 -3.33 -4.08 -11.87
C TYR A 110 -4.16 -5.15 -12.59
N PRO A 111 -4.09 -5.26 -13.93
CA PRO A 111 -4.71 -6.36 -14.65
C PRO A 111 -4.16 -7.73 -14.26
N VAL A 112 -5.04 -8.69 -14.01
CA VAL A 112 -4.68 -10.09 -13.66
C VAL A 112 -4.28 -10.90 -14.90
N LYS A 113 -4.77 -10.48 -16.07
CA LYS A 113 -4.42 -11.02 -17.39
C LYS A 113 -3.93 -9.87 -18.27
N SER A 114 -2.98 -10.15 -19.16
CA SER A 114 -2.49 -9.16 -20.12
C SER A 114 -3.66 -8.57 -20.92
N GLY A 115 -3.70 -7.23 -21.01
CA GLY A 115 -4.80 -6.49 -21.67
C GLY A 115 -6.13 -6.47 -20.93
N GLY A 116 -6.23 -7.09 -19.75
CA GLY A 116 -7.45 -7.12 -18.95
C GLY A 116 -7.76 -5.79 -18.26
N SER A 117 -8.97 -5.68 -17.71
CA SER A 117 -9.33 -4.56 -16.83
C SER A 117 -8.49 -4.57 -15.55
N TYR A 118 -8.26 -3.37 -15.01
CA TYR A 118 -7.59 -3.25 -13.72
C TYR A 118 -8.48 -3.84 -12.63
N LYS A 119 -7.85 -4.62 -11.74
CA LYS A 119 -8.51 -5.28 -10.63
C LYS A 119 -7.80 -4.98 -9.34
N LEU A 120 -8.57 -4.66 -8.31
CA LEU A 120 -8.05 -4.66 -6.96
C LEU A 120 -7.92 -6.11 -6.51
N HIS A 121 -6.72 -6.53 -6.14
CA HIS A 121 -6.48 -7.89 -5.71
C HIS A 121 -5.31 -7.94 -4.73
N TYR A 122 -5.20 -9.05 -4.03
CA TYR A 122 -4.09 -9.29 -3.11
C TYR A 122 -3.46 -10.66 -3.31
N HIS A 123 -2.24 -10.78 -2.80
CA HIS A 123 -1.44 -12.01 -2.76
C HIS A 123 -1.02 -12.28 -1.32
N VAL A 124 -1.08 -13.55 -0.92
CA VAL A 124 -0.74 -13.99 0.45
C VAL A 124 -0.17 -15.42 0.41
N PRO A 125 0.72 -15.81 1.33
CA PRO A 125 1.18 -17.19 1.44
C PRO A 125 0.01 -18.16 1.69
N PRO A 126 0.16 -19.44 1.31
CA PRO A 126 1.38 -20.07 0.79
C PRO A 126 1.66 -19.79 -0.70
N ASN A 127 0.68 -19.27 -1.44
CA ASN A 127 0.82 -19.04 -2.89
C ASN A 127 0.76 -17.55 -3.24
N MET A 128 1.94 -16.92 -3.26
CA MET A 128 2.10 -15.52 -3.65
C MET A 128 1.84 -15.22 -5.14
N LYS A 129 1.50 -16.21 -5.97
CA LYS A 129 1.08 -16.02 -7.38
C LYS A 129 -0.43 -15.99 -7.54
N LYS A 130 -1.20 -16.37 -6.51
CA LYS A 130 -2.65 -16.43 -6.58
C LYS A 130 -3.22 -15.03 -6.40
N HIS A 131 -3.99 -14.60 -7.40
CA HIS A 131 -4.71 -13.33 -7.36
C HIS A 131 -6.04 -13.54 -6.64
N HIS A 132 -6.19 -12.91 -5.47
CA HIS A 132 -7.47 -12.87 -4.76
C HIS A 132 -8.19 -11.58 -5.12
N ILE A 133 -9.16 -11.66 -6.03
CA ILE A 133 -9.87 -10.49 -6.56
C ILE A 133 -10.81 -9.91 -5.50
N ILE A 134 -10.80 -8.58 -5.38
CA ILE A 134 -11.65 -7.80 -4.48
C ILE A 134 -12.69 -6.98 -5.29
N PHE A 135 -12.26 -6.40 -6.41
CA PHE A 135 -13.05 -5.51 -7.28
C PHE A 135 -12.53 -5.59 -8.73
#